data_AF-A0A944U0Q4-F1
#
_entry.id   AF-A0A944U0Q4-F1
#
_cell.length_a   1.000
_cell.length_b   1.000
_cell.length_c   1.000
_cell.angle_alpha   90.00
_cell.angle_beta   90.00
_cell.angle_gamma   90.00
#
_symmetry.space_group_name_H-M   'P 1'
#
loop_
_entity.id
_entity.type
_entity.pdbx_description
1 polymer ?
#
loop_
_entity_poly.entity_id
_entity_poly.type
_entity_poly.pdbx_seq_one_letter_code
_entity_poly.pdbx_strand_id
1 'polypeptide(L)'
;MLTYTRSSNASTQRPCRSNAKTAWFAMLLGGLFCCNMGSVNLMAESDSDGKGFGLLAHWPFDVDYSSTVNNGLYQGKPFGGDYIQITKDPSSIKAGQGALRLDSGDRSGNKTYVSIRNPLFGYKNADVFTVVAWYRYDDLSSDGSDSRNFVWETTPGYSLAFGLGLDQEQRDAEWWFQTASHSSISDTTGPQIKSGEWNHTAMIWNQEQGHAKFFHNGLLRDHITLAEGEALEEMSGFHIGNHRGGDGARDWDGMIDDVAVYDLELTPRQIKALAEGTFRGTSVHPGNVLQTVQEPKFQSVIQRPEDFKAPLPLWNGQQSQGPFIGHVSDDSAIIWARSPIAGSYSLDVYLPGDEESVRRVLARATEEEDYCLRWEVEGLAANTKYRYRIRRNTETLWQGDSYYFHTAPSANLPADVTLVFGSCASSEPSSIWHQIREQNADGVVLLGDTPYIDVTDLDRVRDAYRRFSSVAPLAETFRSIPFWGTWDDHDFGRNDSDGTLPGKEHSRRGFVNYRANPTFGQDNQGIYTKFRYGPVEVFLLDTRWFARTEPSWADPDKPTLLGRRQWEWLQAGLLASDASCKLLACGMIWDDKKNSESDDWGTYMHERQAIQSWLGENQIEGVVLIGGDIHVS
;
A
#
# COMPACT_ATOMS: atom_id res chain seq x y z
N MET A 1 12.66 17.21 -45.14
CA MET A 1 12.31 16.18 -46.14
C MET A 1 13.26 15.01 -45.94
N LEU A 2 12.92 14.10 -45.02
CA LEU A 2 13.75 12.95 -44.64
C LEU A 2 12.80 11.75 -44.56
N THR A 3 13.04 10.79 -45.43
CA THR A 3 12.24 9.59 -45.68
C THR A 3 12.64 8.45 -44.76
N TYR A 4 11.65 7.87 -44.06
CA TYR A 4 11.73 6.61 -43.34
C TYR A 4 11.43 5.43 -44.27
N THR A 5 12.23 4.36 -44.21
CA THR A 5 11.95 3.07 -44.85
C THR A 5 11.76 1.98 -43.79
N ARG A 6 10.55 1.39 -43.77
CA ARG A 6 10.22 0.13 -43.08
C ARG A 6 10.62 -1.05 -43.96
N SER A 7 11.15 -2.12 -43.37
CA SER A 7 11.22 -3.45 -44.01
C SER A 7 10.32 -4.44 -43.28
N SER A 8 9.47 -5.09 -44.05
CA SER A 8 8.68 -6.28 -43.72
C SER A 8 9.38 -7.48 -44.34
N ASN A 9 9.35 -8.64 -43.68
CA ASN A 9 9.40 -9.92 -44.39
C ASN A 9 8.73 -11.04 -43.59
N ALA A 10 7.96 -11.84 -44.34
CA ALA A 10 7.21 -13.00 -43.90
C ALA A 10 7.64 -14.25 -44.70
N SER A 11 7.20 -15.42 -44.21
CA SER A 11 7.23 -16.77 -44.82
C SER A 11 8.57 -17.52 -44.70
N THR A 12 8.63 -18.80 -44.31
CA THR A 12 7.93 -19.96 -44.90
C THR A 12 7.83 -21.17 -43.94
N GLN A 13 6.93 -22.10 -44.28
CA GLN A 13 6.47 -23.27 -43.52
C GLN A 13 7.14 -24.61 -43.94
N ARG A 14 7.26 -25.53 -42.96
CA ARG A 14 7.09 -27.02 -42.98
C ARG A 14 8.19 -27.92 -43.62
N PRO A 15 8.17 -29.27 -43.40
CA PRO A 15 8.01 -30.04 -42.14
C PRO A 15 8.91 -31.32 -42.11
N CYS A 16 8.97 -32.08 -41.00
CA CYS A 16 9.29 -33.52 -41.08
C CYS A 16 8.62 -34.39 -40.00
N ARG A 17 8.19 -35.57 -40.46
CA ARG A 17 7.51 -36.75 -39.86
C ARG A 17 8.44 -37.51 -38.88
N SER A 18 8.09 -38.51 -38.05
CA SER A 18 6.89 -39.28 -37.64
C SER A 18 7.32 -40.40 -36.66
N ASN A 19 6.38 -40.94 -35.86
CA ASN A 19 6.28 -42.34 -35.37
C ASN A 19 7.30 -42.84 -34.30
N ALA A 20 7.01 -43.75 -33.34
CA ALA A 20 5.82 -44.50 -32.92
C ALA A 20 6.10 -45.24 -31.57
N LYS A 21 5.02 -45.53 -30.80
CA LYS A 21 4.64 -46.73 -29.97
C LYS A 21 5.77 -47.58 -29.32
N THR A 22 5.69 -48.06 -28.06
CA THR A 22 4.94 -49.26 -27.53
C THR A 22 5.53 -49.52 -26.11
N ALA A 23 4.85 -49.45 -24.94
CA ALA A 23 3.93 -50.36 -24.23
C ALA A 23 4.53 -51.63 -23.51
N TRP A 24 4.05 -51.88 -22.27
CA TRP A 24 3.84 -53.17 -21.49
C TRP A 24 4.64 -53.49 -20.17
N PHE A 25 3.85 -53.69 -19.07
CA PHE A 25 3.85 -54.74 -17.99
C PHE A 25 4.98 -54.80 -16.90
N ALA A 26 4.81 -55.21 -15.61
CA ALA A 26 3.71 -55.70 -14.74
C ALA A 26 4.15 -55.84 -13.23
N MET A 27 3.15 -55.99 -12.31
CA MET A 27 3.10 -56.80 -11.05
C MET A 27 4.02 -56.47 -9.84
N LEU A 28 3.74 -56.75 -8.55
CA LEU A 28 2.59 -57.01 -7.63
C LEU A 28 3.23 -57.32 -6.23
N LEU A 29 2.45 -57.23 -5.13
CA LEU A 29 2.71 -57.63 -3.71
C LEU A 29 3.43 -56.59 -2.84
N GLY A 30 3.03 -56.26 -1.61
CA GLY A 30 2.10 -56.88 -0.66
C GLY A 30 2.80 -56.96 0.71
N GLY A 31 2.35 -56.21 1.71
CA GLY A 31 2.93 -56.24 3.07
C GLY A 31 2.10 -55.48 4.10
N LEU A 32 1.39 -56.22 4.96
CA LEU A 32 0.76 -55.73 6.20
C LEU A 32 1.84 -55.39 7.24
N PHE A 33 1.68 -54.26 7.94
CA PHE A 33 2.17 -54.09 9.31
C PHE A 33 1.14 -53.28 10.13
N CYS A 34 0.68 -53.86 11.24
CA CYS A 34 -0.12 -53.20 12.27
C CYS A 34 0.80 -52.54 13.31
N CYS A 35 0.59 -51.25 13.62
CA CYS A 35 0.36 -50.70 14.97
C CYS A 35 0.66 -49.20 15.06
N ASN A 36 -0.40 -48.44 15.42
CA ASN A 36 -0.44 -47.43 16.48
C ASN A 36 0.48 -46.19 16.40
N MET A 37 -0.04 -45.05 15.92
CA MET A 37 0.31 -43.71 16.42
C MET A 37 -0.81 -42.69 16.10
N GLY A 38 -1.07 -41.83 17.10
CA GLY A 38 -1.59 -40.46 17.09
C GLY A 38 -2.44 -39.93 15.93
N SER A 39 -3.50 -39.21 16.31
CA SER A 39 -4.18 -38.20 15.49
C SER A 39 -3.18 -37.28 14.76
N VAL A 40 -3.04 -37.48 13.44
CA VAL A 40 -2.34 -36.59 12.53
C VAL A 40 -3.38 -35.91 11.66
N ASN A 41 -3.46 -34.57 11.76
CA ASN A 41 -4.18 -33.72 10.82
C ASN A 41 -3.63 -33.96 9.42
N LEU A 42 -4.45 -34.52 8.53
CA LEU A 42 -4.13 -34.60 7.10
C LEU A 42 -4.42 -33.25 6.46
N MET A 43 -3.36 -32.44 6.41
CA MET A 43 -3.15 -31.45 5.35
C MET A 43 -3.24 -32.15 3.99
N ALA A 44 -3.83 -31.46 3.01
CA ALA A 44 -3.89 -31.90 1.63
C ALA A 44 -2.50 -31.79 0.95
N GLU A 45 -1.96 -32.93 0.52
CA GLU A 45 -0.97 -33.08 -0.56
C GLU A 45 -1.48 -34.24 -1.43
N SER A 46 -1.34 -34.32 -2.75
CA SER A 46 -0.91 -33.46 -3.85
C SER A 46 -1.49 -34.07 -5.15
N ASP A 47 -1.70 -33.25 -6.18
CA ASP A 47 -1.43 -33.53 -7.61
C ASP A 47 -2.45 -32.84 -8.56
N SER A 48 -1.89 -32.02 -9.45
CA SER A 48 -2.46 -31.39 -10.67
C SER A 48 -3.43 -30.19 -10.53
N ASP A 49 -2.97 -29.09 -11.13
CA ASP A 49 -3.70 -27.98 -11.76
C ASP A 49 -4.40 -26.92 -10.87
N GLY A 50 -3.65 -25.86 -10.55
CA GLY A 50 -4.06 -24.45 -10.44
C GLY A 50 -5.41 -24.09 -9.80
N LYS A 51 -5.46 -23.91 -8.47
CA LYS A 51 -6.62 -23.35 -7.75
C LYS A 51 -6.23 -22.35 -6.64
N GLY A 52 -6.99 -21.27 -6.50
CA GLY A 52 -6.88 -20.25 -5.44
C GLY A 52 -7.26 -20.74 -4.03
N PHE A 53 -7.10 -19.87 -3.02
CA PHE A 53 -7.10 -20.24 -1.59
C PHE A 53 -8.50 -20.42 -0.97
N GLY A 54 -9.58 -19.99 -1.64
CA GLY A 54 -10.95 -20.13 -1.17
C GLY A 54 -11.32 -19.10 -0.11
N LEU A 55 -11.02 -19.38 1.16
CA LEU A 55 -11.34 -18.51 2.30
C LEU A 55 -10.15 -17.61 2.64
N LEU A 56 -10.34 -16.29 2.54
CA LEU A 56 -9.29 -15.28 2.73
C LEU A 56 -9.22 -14.78 4.18
N ALA A 57 -10.37 -14.45 4.76
CA ALA A 57 -10.52 -13.95 6.13
C ALA A 57 -11.86 -14.38 6.72
N HIS A 58 -11.92 -14.57 8.04
CA HIS A 58 -13.12 -15.00 8.76
C HIS A 58 -13.08 -14.53 10.21
N TRP A 59 -13.96 -13.58 10.55
CA TRP A 59 -14.16 -13.04 11.89
C TRP A 59 -15.46 -13.60 12.48
N PRO A 60 -15.38 -14.69 13.28
CA PRO A 60 -16.55 -15.26 13.93
C PRO A 60 -17.01 -14.47 15.16
N PHE A 61 -16.15 -13.59 15.71
CA PHE A 61 -16.42 -12.88 16.96
C PHE A 61 -16.72 -13.81 18.16
N ASP A 62 -16.16 -15.01 18.14
CA ASP A 62 -16.30 -16.03 19.19
C ASP A 62 -15.42 -15.80 20.41
N VAL A 63 -14.33 -15.05 20.30
CA VAL A 63 -13.36 -14.88 21.41
C VAL A 63 -12.83 -13.46 21.42
N ASP A 64 -12.38 -12.99 20.26
CA ASP A 64 -11.78 -11.69 20.06
C ASP A 64 -12.14 -11.14 18.65
N TYR A 65 -11.50 -10.04 18.27
CA TYR A 65 -11.70 -9.37 16.98
C TYR A 65 -10.75 -9.92 15.89
N SER A 66 -10.09 -11.05 16.13
CA SER A 66 -9.10 -11.63 15.22
C SER A 66 -9.77 -12.43 14.11
N SER A 67 -9.15 -12.44 12.93
CA SER A 67 -9.55 -13.37 11.87
C SER A 67 -9.01 -14.77 12.20
N THR A 68 -9.83 -15.80 12.06
CA THR A 68 -9.41 -17.21 12.23
C THR A 68 -8.55 -17.72 11.07
N VAL A 69 -8.52 -16.97 9.96
CA VAL A 69 -7.71 -17.24 8.77
C VAL A 69 -6.85 -16.02 8.46
N ASN A 70 -5.55 -16.21 8.21
CA ASN A 70 -4.63 -15.13 7.86
C ASN A 70 -4.63 -13.95 8.87
N ASN A 71 -4.72 -14.21 10.17
CA ASN A 71 -4.86 -13.15 11.19
C ASN A 71 -3.79 -12.06 11.10
N GLY A 72 -2.52 -12.40 10.83
CA GLY A 72 -1.46 -11.39 10.72
C GLY A 72 -1.66 -10.38 9.58
N LEU A 73 -2.54 -10.68 8.62
CA LEU A 73 -3.02 -9.73 7.60
C LEU A 73 -4.31 -9.04 8.01
N TYR A 74 -5.24 -9.78 8.59
CA TYR A 74 -6.63 -9.34 8.73
C TYR A 74 -7.06 -9.19 10.19
N GLN A 75 -6.11 -8.87 11.07
CA GLN A 75 -6.39 -8.62 12.47
C GLN A 75 -7.34 -7.42 12.60
N GLY A 76 -8.49 -7.64 13.24
CA GLY A 76 -9.42 -6.58 13.55
C GLY A 76 -8.97 -5.77 14.77
N LYS A 77 -9.04 -4.44 14.65
CA LYS A 77 -8.81 -3.51 15.77
C LYS A 77 -10.13 -2.84 16.17
N PRO A 78 -10.65 -3.06 17.38
CA PRO A 78 -11.90 -2.45 17.82
C PRO A 78 -11.72 -0.96 18.15
N PHE A 79 -12.75 -0.17 17.84
CA PHE A 79 -12.94 1.23 18.20
C PHE A 79 -14.33 1.39 18.82
N GLY A 80 -14.45 2.35 19.74
CA GLY A 80 -15.71 2.65 20.45
C GLY A 80 -15.73 2.34 21.94
N GLY A 81 -14.60 1.92 22.54
CA GLY A 81 -14.47 1.75 23.98
C GLY A 81 -15.48 0.73 24.55
N ASP A 82 -16.24 1.14 25.56
CA ASP A 82 -17.22 0.28 26.24
C ASP A 82 -18.46 -0.03 25.38
N TYR A 83 -18.64 0.66 24.25
CA TYR A 83 -19.77 0.51 23.34
C TYR A 83 -19.56 -0.56 22.26
N ILE A 84 -18.35 -1.14 22.19
CA ILE A 84 -18.03 -2.29 21.35
C ILE A 84 -17.66 -3.48 22.23
N GLN A 85 -18.31 -4.62 22.03
CA GLN A 85 -17.98 -5.83 22.78
C GLN A 85 -18.34 -7.09 22.02
N ILE A 86 -17.71 -8.20 22.38
CA ILE A 86 -18.15 -9.53 21.99
C ILE A 86 -19.17 -9.99 23.03
N THR A 87 -20.44 -10.09 22.63
CA THR A 87 -21.50 -10.58 23.51
C THR A 87 -21.42 -12.10 23.65
N LYS A 88 -21.74 -12.59 24.85
CA LYS A 88 -21.87 -14.02 25.19
C LYS A 88 -23.30 -14.44 25.51
N ASP A 89 -24.26 -13.53 25.33
CA ASP A 89 -25.67 -13.84 25.51
C ASP A 89 -26.17 -14.71 24.35
N PRO A 90 -26.64 -15.96 24.59
CA PRO A 90 -27.19 -16.82 23.54
C PRO A 90 -28.33 -16.20 22.73
N SER A 91 -29.06 -15.22 23.29
CA SER A 91 -30.12 -14.51 22.55
C SER A 91 -29.58 -13.59 21.45
N SER A 92 -28.29 -13.22 21.56
CA SER A 92 -27.60 -12.26 20.69
C SER A 92 -26.49 -12.90 19.87
N ILE A 93 -26.44 -14.23 19.82
CA ILE A 93 -25.46 -15.00 19.03
C ILE A 93 -26.20 -15.65 17.87
N LYS A 94 -25.64 -15.57 16.66
CA LYS A 94 -26.20 -16.27 15.51
C LYS A 94 -25.49 -17.59 15.25
N ALA A 95 -24.16 -17.58 15.32
CA ALA A 95 -23.31 -18.73 15.11
C ALA A 95 -22.22 -18.80 16.20
N GLY A 96 -21.71 -20.00 16.47
CA GLY A 96 -20.61 -20.17 17.41
C GLY A 96 -20.97 -19.86 18.88
N GLN A 97 -20.09 -19.08 19.53
CA GLN A 97 -20.06 -18.77 20.95
C GLN A 97 -20.06 -17.26 21.24
N GLY A 98 -20.11 -16.40 20.23
CA GLY A 98 -20.15 -14.95 20.40
C GLY A 98 -20.68 -14.22 19.19
N ALA A 99 -20.93 -12.92 19.34
CA ALA A 99 -21.21 -12.02 18.24
C ALA A 99 -20.67 -10.63 18.58
N LEU A 100 -20.37 -9.83 17.55
CA LEU A 100 -19.98 -8.44 17.70
C LEU A 100 -21.22 -7.60 18.02
N ARG A 101 -21.24 -6.98 19.21
CA ARG A 101 -22.24 -5.98 19.61
C ARG A 101 -21.66 -4.58 19.43
N LEU A 102 -22.37 -3.74 18.70
CA LEU A 102 -22.02 -2.34 18.42
C LEU A 102 -23.17 -1.44 18.83
N ASP A 103 -22.90 -0.46 19.66
CA ASP A 103 -23.87 0.46 20.25
C ASP A 103 -23.52 1.90 19.87
N SER A 104 -24.26 2.43 18.90
CA SER A 104 -23.98 3.76 18.35
C SER A 104 -24.24 4.89 19.35
N GLY A 105 -25.11 4.67 20.35
CA GLY A 105 -25.68 5.72 21.21
C GLY A 105 -26.58 6.71 20.46
N ASP A 106 -27.04 7.76 21.16
CA ASP A 106 -27.97 8.78 20.66
C ASP A 106 -27.50 9.42 19.33
N ARG A 107 -28.03 8.96 18.19
CA ARG A 107 -27.70 9.44 16.83
C ARG A 107 -26.19 9.42 16.50
N SER A 108 -25.52 8.39 16.98
CA SER A 108 -24.13 8.05 16.66
C SER A 108 -23.06 9.03 17.17
N GLY A 109 -21.84 8.53 17.28
CA GLY A 109 -20.72 9.28 17.86
C GLY A 109 -19.83 8.47 18.79
N ASN A 110 -20.26 7.25 19.14
CA ASN A 110 -19.42 6.31 19.88
C ASN A 110 -18.31 5.72 18.99
N LYS A 111 -18.41 5.81 17.66
CA LYS A 111 -17.39 5.33 16.71
C LYS A 111 -17.14 3.84 16.90
N THR A 112 -18.21 3.06 16.99
CA THR A 112 -18.15 1.61 17.26
C THR A 112 -17.91 0.81 15.99
N TYR A 113 -16.70 0.27 15.82
CA TYR A 113 -16.38 -0.59 14.68
C TYR A 113 -15.12 -1.42 14.91
N VAL A 114 -14.92 -2.41 14.04
CA VAL A 114 -13.65 -3.13 13.91
C VAL A 114 -12.96 -2.66 12.64
N SER A 115 -11.75 -2.12 12.76
CA SER A 115 -10.92 -1.69 11.65
C SER A 115 -9.97 -2.79 11.19
N ILE A 116 -9.97 -3.07 9.89
CA ILE A 116 -9.05 -3.96 9.20
C ILE A 116 -8.17 -3.09 8.31
N ARG A 117 -6.87 -3.01 8.64
CA ARG A 117 -5.93 -2.06 8.03
C ARG A 117 -5.35 -2.49 6.68
N ASN A 118 -5.56 -3.76 6.29
CA ASN A 118 -5.09 -4.25 5.01
C ASN A 118 -6.27 -4.33 4.04
N PRO A 119 -6.05 -4.04 2.75
CA PRO A 119 -7.08 -4.21 1.75
C PRO A 119 -7.51 -5.67 1.69
N LEU A 120 -8.82 -5.90 1.60
CA LEU A 120 -9.34 -7.23 1.29
C LEU A 120 -9.00 -7.61 -0.16
N PHE A 121 -9.02 -6.59 -1.05
CA PHE A 121 -8.95 -6.69 -2.50
C PHE A 121 -8.29 -5.42 -3.06
N GLY A 122 -7.80 -5.40 -4.31
CA GLY A 122 -7.48 -4.14 -4.99
C GLY A 122 -6.02 -3.72 -5.13
N TYR A 123 -5.11 -4.65 -5.47
CA TYR A 123 -3.92 -4.31 -6.24
C TYR A 123 -3.75 -5.42 -7.26
N LYS A 124 -4.00 -5.11 -8.56
CA LYS A 124 -3.93 -6.03 -9.71
C LYS A 124 -4.11 -7.50 -9.33
N ASN A 125 -5.34 -8.04 -9.29
CA ASN A 125 -5.73 -9.48 -9.20
C ASN A 125 -6.95 -9.79 -8.29
N ALA A 126 -7.78 -8.80 -7.90
CA ALA A 126 -9.03 -9.08 -7.18
C ALA A 126 -10.24 -9.13 -8.12
N ASP A 127 -10.12 -9.95 -9.17
CA ASP A 127 -11.11 -10.02 -10.23
C ASP A 127 -12.36 -10.80 -9.79
N VAL A 128 -12.28 -11.57 -8.69
CA VAL A 128 -13.42 -12.34 -8.14
C VAL A 128 -13.37 -12.37 -6.61
N PHE A 129 -14.49 -12.09 -5.96
CA PHE A 129 -14.65 -12.32 -4.52
C PHE A 129 -16.10 -12.51 -4.07
N THR A 130 -16.24 -13.04 -2.85
CA THR A 130 -17.51 -13.04 -2.10
C THR A 130 -17.28 -12.51 -0.68
N VAL A 131 -18.12 -11.60 -0.20
CA VAL A 131 -18.16 -11.17 1.22
C VAL A 131 -19.52 -11.55 1.80
N VAL A 132 -19.52 -12.16 2.99
CA VAL A 132 -20.73 -12.57 3.70
C VAL A 132 -20.70 -12.09 5.15
N ALA A 133 -21.89 -11.90 5.75
CA ALA A 133 -22.04 -11.81 7.20
C ALA A 133 -23.47 -12.12 7.63
N TRP A 134 -23.60 -12.43 8.91
CA TRP A 134 -24.84 -12.27 9.66
C TRP A 134 -24.90 -10.88 10.28
N TYR A 135 -26.08 -10.27 10.27
CA TYR A 135 -26.33 -8.98 10.92
C TYR A 135 -27.73 -8.94 11.53
N ARG A 136 -27.88 -8.13 12.58
CA ARG A 136 -29.13 -7.86 13.27
C ARG A 136 -29.14 -6.41 13.72
N TYR A 137 -30.15 -5.66 13.30
CA TYR A 137 -30.37 -4.28 13.76
C TYR A 137 -31.23 -4.32 15.02
N ASP A 138 -30.86 -3.60 16.07
CA ASP A 138 -31.57 -3.66 17.37
C ASP A 138 -31.99 -2.28 17.94
N ASP A 139 -31.32 -1.17 17.60
CA ASP A 139 -31.49 0.12 18.32
C ASP A 139 -31.26 -0.06 19.84
N LEU A 140 -30.03 -0.44 20.21
CA LEU A 140 -29.73 -1.09 21.49
C LEU A 140 -30.04 -0.22 22.72
N SER A 141 -29.91 1.08 22.57
CA SER A 141 -30.16 2.10 23.59
C SER A 141 -31.56 2.71 23.48
N SER A 142 -32.32 2.37 22.43
CA SER A 142 -33.66 2.92 22.16
C SER A 142 -33.69 4.45 22.07
N ASP A 143 -32.57 5.04 21.67
CA ASP A 143 -32.34 6.48 21.49
C ASP A 143 -32.37 6.89 20.00
N GLY A 144 -32.47 5.91 19.11
CA GLY A 144 -32.55 6.07 17.67
C GLY A 144 -31.17 5.98 17.01
N SER A 145 -31.08 5.09 16.03
CA SER A 145 -29.90 4.93 15.18
C SER A 145 -29.92 5.86 13.95
N ASP A 146 -28.77 6.01 13.29
CA ASP A 146 -28.62 6.83 12.09
C ASP A 146 -29.64 6.50 11.01
N SER A 147 -29.97 7.52 10.19
CA SER A 147 -30.74 7.30 8.97
C SER A 147 -29.98 6.45 7.95
N ARG A 148 -28.67 6.28 8.11
CA ARG A 148 -27.87 5.36 7.31
C ARG A 148 -26.67 4.84 8.10
N ASN A 149 -26.56 3.53 8.22
CA ASN A 149 -25.51 2.84 8.97
C ASN A 149 -24.97 1.63 8.21
N PHE A 150 -23.79 1.13 8.57
CA PHE A 150 -23.09 0.12 7.78
C PHE A 150 -22.71 -1.11 8.60
N VAL A 151 -23.09 -2.29 8.09
CA VAL A 151 -22.49 -3.56 8.55
C VAL A 151 -21.03 -3.59 8.13
N TRP A 152 -20.72 -3.11 6.92
CA TRP A 152 -19.35 -2.86 6.50
C TRP A 152 -19.23 -1.78 5.41
N GLU A 153 -18.07 -1.14 5.36
CA GLU A 153 -17.64 -0.29 4.24
C GLU A 153 -16.10 -0.36 4.11
N THR A 154 -15.61 -0.40 2.88
CA THR A 154 -14.16 -0.31 2.61
C THR A 154 -13.60 1.06 2.97
N THR A 155 -12.28 1.17 3.07
CA THR A 155 -11.56 2.45 3.19
C THR A 155 -10.57 2.61 2.04
N PRO A 156 -10.24 3.82 1.59
CA PRO A 156 -10.79 5.11 2.06
C PRO A 156 -12.09 5.50 1.34
N GLY A 157 -12.42 4.84 0.24
CA GLY A 157 -13.67 4.99 -0.52
C GLY A 157 -14.65 3.86 -0.22
N TYR A 158 -15.81 3.91 -0.86
CA TYR A 158 -16.88 2.91 -0.69
C TYR A 158 -16.86 1.87 -1.82
N SER A 159 -15.66 1.43 -2.21
CA SER A 159 -15.43 0.35 -3.18
C SER A 159 -16.36 -0.84 -2.96
N LEU A 160 -16.58 -1.24 -1.71
CA LEU A 160 -17.61 -2.18 -1.31
C LEU A 160 -18.30 -1.68 -0.03
N ALA A 161 -19.63 -1.58 -0.05
CA ALA A 161 -20.41 -1.14 1.10
C ALA A 161 -21.73 -1.91 1.25
N PHE A 162 -22.09 -2.25 2.48
CA PHE A 162 -23.38 -2.84 2.83
C PHE A 162 -23.89 -2.25 4.15
N GLY A 163 -25.14 -1.83 4.16
CA GLY A 163 -25.74 -1.14 5.30
C GLY A 163 -27.26 -1.07 5.23
N LEU A 164 -27.85 -0.27 6.10
CA LEU A 164 -29.26 0.04 6.07
C LEU A 164 -29.48 1.53 5.83
N GLY A 165 -30.48 1.87 5.03
CA GLY A 165 -31.01 3.22 4.86
C GLY A 165 -32.41 3.31 5.47
N LEU A 166 -32.71 4.44 6.10
CA LEU A 166 -34.03 4.75 6.65
C LEU A 166 -34.84 5.54 5.63
N ASP A 167 -35.93 4.96 5.12
CA ASP A 167 -36.93 5.64 4.30
C ASP A 167 -38.33 5.40 4.86
N GLN A 168 -39.11 6.47 5.05
CA GLN A 168 -40.49 6.43 5.57
C GLN A 168 -40.69 5.49 6.77
N GLU A 169 -39.81 5.59 7.79
CA GLU A 169 -39.81 4.77 9.02
C GLU A 169 -39.47 3.28 8.81
N GLN A 170 -39.07 2.88 7.61
CA GLN A 170 -38.60 1.54 7.28
C GLN A 170 -37.10 1.55 7.03
N ARG A 171 -36.42 0.48 7.45
CA ARG A 171 -34.99 0.29 7.15
C ARG A 171 -34.83 -0.68 5.99
N ASP A 172 -34.34 -0.19 4.87
CA ASP A 172 -34.05 -1.02 3.71
C ASP A 172 -32.58 -1.43 3.70
N ALA A 173 -32.30 -2.67 3.32
CA ALA A 173 -30.94 -3.12 3.09
C ALA A 173 -30.40 -2.48 1.81
N GLU A 174 -29.28 -1.79 1.91
CA GLU A 174 -28.66 -1.04 0.81
C GLU A 174 -27.22 -1.52 0.57
N TRP A 175 -26.79 -1.52 -0.68
CA TRP A 175 -25.45 -1.95 -1.04
C TRP A 175 -24.85 -1.11 -2.17
N TRP A 176 -23.51 -0.98 -2.18
CA TRP A 176 -22.77 -0.26 -3.20
C TRP A 176 -21.49 -0.98 -3.59
N PHE A 177 -21.15 -0.86 -4.87
CA PHE A 177 -19.80 -0.97 -5.39
C PHE A 177 -19.39 0.37 -6.01
N GLN A 178 -18.12 0.74 -5.81
CA GLN A 178 -17.50 1.82 -6.55
C GLN A 178 -16.47 1.21 -7.52
N THR A 179 -16.56 1.56 -8.79
CA THR A 179 -15.69 1.01 -9.82
C THR A 179 -14.44 1.87 -9.98
N ALA A 180 -13.38 1.31 -10.59
CA ALA A 180 -12.14 2.03 -10.87
C ALA A 180 -12.34 3.22 -11.83
N SER A 181 -13.41 3.22 -12.64
CA SER A 181 -13.83 4.41 -13.41
C SER A 181 -14.62 5.43 -12.59
N HIS A 182 -14.68 5.27 -11.26
CA HIS A 182 -15.46 6.06 -10.30
C HIS A 182 -16.97 6.07 -10.57
N SER A 183 -17.48 5.04 -11.25
CA SER A 183 -18.92 4.81 -11.37
C SER A 183 -19.45 4.13 -10.11
N SER A 184 -20.66 4.47 -9.69
CA SER A 184 -21.33 3.80 -8.56
C SER A 184 -22.37 2.81 -9.07
N ILE A 185 -22.30 1.57 -8.59
CA ILE A 185 -23.28 0.51 -8.82
C ILE A 185 -23.94 0.22 -7.47
N SER A 186 -25.25 0.36 -7.36
CA SER A 186 -25.93 0.22 -6.06
C SER A 186 -27.41 -0.12 -6.19
N ASP A 187 -27.95 -0.71 -5.14
CA ASP A 187 -29.39 -0.76 -4.87
C ASP A 187 -29.67 -0.18 -3.49
N THR A 188 -30.68 0.70 -3.43
CA THR A 188 -31.15 1.39 -2.22
C THR A 188 -32.60 1.01 -1.89
N THR A 189 -33.18 0.07 -2.64
CA THR A 189 -34.57 -0.39 -2.53
C THR A 189 -34.64 -1.86 -2.11
N GLY A 190 -33.63 -2.31 -1.36
CA GLY A 190 -33.51 -3.70 -0.93
C GLY A 190 -34.54 -4.10 0.14
N PRO A 191 -34.43 -5.33 0.69
CA PRO A 191 -35.40 -5.85 1.63
C PRO A 191 -35.51 -5.01 2.92
N GLN A 192 -36.75 -4.83 3.40
CA GLN A 192 -37.03 -4.21 4.69
C GLN A 192 -36.52 -5.08 5.84
N ILE A 193 -35.80 -4.45 6.77
CA ILE A 193 -35.17 -5.05 7.93
C ILE A 193 -35.93 -4.65 9.18
N LYS A 194 -36.32 -5.67 9.95
CA LYS A 194 -37.00 -5.50 11.24
C LYS A 194 -35.98 -5.53 12.37
N SER A 195 -36.23 -4.71 13.39
CA SER A 195 -35.45 -4.74 14.63
C SER A 195 -35.55 -6.12 15.29
N GLY A 196 -34.44 -6.64 15.81
CA GLY A 196 -34.38 -7.93 16.52
C GLY A 196 -34.29 -9.18 15.64
N GLU A 197 -34.30 -9.06 14.31
CA GLU A 197 -34.25 -10.23 13.39
C GLU A 197 -32.85 -10.42 12.77
N TRP A 198 -32.31 -11.64 12.90
CA TRP A 198 -31.07 -12.02 12.23
C TRP A 198 -31.28 -12.19 10.73
N ASN A 199 -30.42 -11.54 9.95
CA ASN A 199 -30.39 -11.58 8.50
C ASN A 199 -28.99 -11.93 8.00
N HIS A 200 -28.92 -12.58 6.84
CA HIS A 200 -27.67 -12.94 6.19
C HIS A 200 -27.54 -12.19 4.86
N THR A 201 -26.35 -11.69 4.57
CA THR A 201 -26.03 -10.99 3.33
C THR A 201 -24.85 -11.67 2.64
N ALA A 202 -24.85 -11.65 1.30
CA ALA A 202 -23.67 -11.97 0.52
C ALA A 202 -23.55 -11.03 -0.69
N MET A 203 -22.37 -10.45 -0.87
CA MET A 203 -22.03 -9.62 -2.02
C MET A 203 -20.92 -10.28 -2.83
N ILE A 204 -21.08 -10.31 -4.14
CA ILE A 204 -20.15 -10.94 -5.09
C ILE A 204 -19.72 -9.93 -6.13
N TRP A 205 -18.43 -9.90 -6.40
CA TRP A 205 -17.85 -9.26 -7.56
C TRP A 205 -17.15 -10.31 -8.41
N ASN A 206 -17.41 -10.32 -9.72
CA ASN A 206 -16.75 -11.21 -10.66
C ASN A 206 -16.51 -10.46 -11.98
N GLN A 207 -15.38 -9.79 -12.07
CA GLN A 207 -14.92 -9.07 -13.26
C GLN A 207 -14.67 -10.03 -14.43
N GLU A 208 -14.12 -11.22 -14.19
CA GLU A 208 -13.85 -12.21 -15.26
C GLU A 208 -15.14 -12.62 -15.98
N GLN A 209 -16.23 -12.79 -15.23
CA GLN A 209 -17.55 -13.11 -15.77
C GLN A 209 -18.39 -11.87 -16.08
N GLY A 210 -17.89 -10.66 -15.79
CA GLY A 210 -18.56 -9.39 -16.05
C GLY A 210 -19.84 -9.18 -15.24
N HIS A 211 -19.89 -9.62 -13.98
CA HIS A 211 -21.05 -9.40 -13.12
C HIS A 211 -20.73 -9.08 -11.66
N ALA A 212 -21.69 -8.43 -11.00
CA ALA A 212 -21.79 -8.35 -9.54
C ALA A 212 -23.14 -8.90 -9.09
N LYS A 213 -23.21 -9.47 -7.88
CA LYS A 213 -24.45 -10.06 -7.34
C LYS A 213 -24.65 -9.70 -5.88
N PHE A 214 -25.91 -9.56 -5.49
CA PHE A 214 -26.32 -9.40 -4.11
C PHE A 214 -27.30 -10.50 -3.72
N PHE A 215 -27.07 -11.11 -2.57
CA PHE A 215 -27.94 -12.10 -1.96
C PHE A 215 -28.38 -11.64 -0.57
N HIS A 216 -29.64 -11.91 -0.25
CA HIS A 216 -30.21 -11.66 1.06
C HIS A 216 -30.94 -12.90 1.55
N ASN A 217 -30.63 -13.36 2.76
CA ASN A 217 -31.15 -14.58 3.38
C ASN A 217 -31.07 -15.81 2.46
N GLY A 218 -29.94 -15.95 1.76
CA GLY A 218 -29.65 -17.09 0.88
C GLY A 218 -30.29 -17.01 -0.52
N LEU A 219 -31.03 -15.94 -0.81
CA LEU A 219 -31.72 -15.75 -2.10
C LEU A 219 -31.03 -14.67 -2.92
N LEU A 220 -30.83 -14.94 -4.22
CA LEU A 220 -30.33 -13.95 -5.17
C LEU A 220 -31.36 -12.83 -5.32
N ARG A 221 -30.92 -11.59 -5.13
CA ARG A 221 -31.75 -10.39 -5.27
C ARG A 221 -31.37 -9.64 -6.53
N ASP A 222 -30.10 -9.26 -6.63
CA ASP A 222 -29.59 -8.47 -7.74
C ASP A 222 -28.51 -9.22 -8.48
N HIS A 223 -28.53 -9.06 -9.80
CA HIS A 223 -27.52 -9.56 -10.71
C HIS A 223 -27.24 -8.48 -11.75
N ILE A 224 -26.11 -7.80 -11.59
CA ILE A 224 -25.72 -6.65 -12.37
C ILE A 224 -24.64 -7.05 -13.36
N THR A 225 -24.78 -6.63 -14.62
CA THR A 225 -23.74 -6.76 -15.63
C THR A 225 -22.74 -5.60 -15.51
N LEU A 226 -21.46 -5.93 -15.47
CA LEU A 226 -20.36 -4.97 -15.46
C LEU A 226 -19.94 -4.60 -16.88
N ALA A 227 -19.39 -3.41 -17.07
CA ALA A 227 -18.75 -3.04 -18.33
C ALA A 227 -17.49 -3.91 -18.55
N GLU A 228 -17.13 -4.13 -19.82
CA GLU A 228 -15.96 -4.92 -20.18
C GLU A 228 -14.68 -4.29 -19.60
N GLY A 229 -13.92 -5.07 -18.83
CA GLY A 229 -12.68 -4.62 -18.20
C GLY A 229 -12.87 -3.73 -16.97
N GLU A 230 -14.10 -3.47 -16.53
CA GLU A 230 -14.38 -2.67 -15.34
C GLU A 230 -13.85 -3.35 -14.07
N ALA A 231 -13.01 -2.64 -13.31
CA ALA A 231 -12.45 -3.11 -12.05
C ALA A 231 -13.12 -2.40 -10.86
N LEU A 232 -12.89 -2.89 -9.65
CA LEU A 232 -13.30 -2.19 -8.43
C LEU A 232 -12.34 -1.04 -8.11
N GLU A 233 -12.84 0.05 -7.53
CA GLU A 233 -11.99 1.12 -6.99
C GLU A 233 -11.06 0.55 -5.91
N GLU A 234 -9.80 0.96 -5.92
CA GLU A 234 -8.81 0.48 -4.95
C GLU A 234 -9.22 0.82 -3.52
N MET A 235 -9.10 -0.16 -2.63
CA MET A 235 -9.27 0.02 -1.19
C MET A 235 -7.92 -0.15 -0.50
N SER A 236 -7.77 0.43 0.69
CA SER A 236 -6.63 0.25 1.59
C SER A 236 -7.02 -0.45 2.89
N GLY A 237 -8.31 -0.64 3.15
CA GLY A 237 -8.80 -1.28 4.37
C GLY A 237 -10.30 -1.54 4.34
N PHE A 238 -10.83 -1.97 5.48
CA PHE A 238 -12.21 -2.41 5.64
C PHE A 238 -12.69 -2.16 7.07
N HIS A 239 -13.87 -1.57 7.23
CA HIS A 239 -14.51 -1.39 8.52
C HIS A 239 -15.71 -2.33 8.63
N ILE A 240 -15.80 -3.03 9.75
CA ILE A 240 -17.00 -3.78 10.15
C ILE A 240 -17.72 -2.94 11.20
N GLY A 241 -18.91 -2.45 10.88
CA GLY A 241 -19.76 -1.69 11.79
C GLY A 241 -19.78 -0.18 11.62
N ASN A 242 -19.10 0.39 10.61
CA ASN A 242 -19.10 1.83 10.36
C ASN A 242 -18.75 2.12 8.90
N HIS A 243 -19.04 3.34 8.46
CA HIS A 243 -18.60 3.87 7.17
C HIS A 243 -17.07 4.13 7.15
N ARG A 244 -16.56 4.40 5.95
CA ARG A 244 -15.14 4.57 5.61
C ARG A 244 -14.38 5.59 6.46
N GLY A 245 -15.06 6.63 6.96
CA GLY A 245 -14.44 7.68 7.76
C GLY A 245 -14.15 7.24 9.20
N GLY A 246 -14.85 6.23 9.73
CA GLY A 246 -14.72 5.80 11.13
C GLY A 246 -14.98 6.91 12.16
N ASP A 247 -15.63 8.00 11.74
CA ASP A 247 -15.79 9.22 12.53
C ASP A 247 -17.01 9.20 13.46
N GLY A 248 -17.82 8.13 13.37
CA GLY A 248 -19.04 7.97 14.16
C GLY A 248 -20.31 8.50 13.50
N ALA A 249 -20.28 8.99 12.25
CA ALA A 249 -21.46 9.59 11.63
C ALA A 249 -22.47 8.57 11.06
N ARG A 250 -22.11 7.28 11.00
CA ARG A 250 -22.89 6.19 10.36
C ARG A 250 -22.66 4.84 11.05
N ASP A 251 -22.66 4.85 12.38
CA ASP A 251 -22.35 3.70 13.22
C ASP A 251 -23.44 2.61 13.12
N TRP A 252 -23.04 1.35 13.06
CA TRP A 252 -23.96 0.22 13.19
C TRP A 252 -24.53 0.15 14.61
N ASP A 253 -25.80 -0.22 14.72
CA ASP A 253 -26.49 -0.37 15.99
C ASP A 253 -27.20 -1.74 16.08
N GLY A 254 -26.54 -2.67 16.77
CA GLY A 254 -26.98 -4.05 16.90
C GLY A 254 -25.84 -5.05 16.84
N MET A 255 -26.11 -6.21 16.24
CA MET A 255 -25.19 -7.35 16.22
C MET A 255 -24.68 -7.66 14.81
N ILE A 256 -23.43 -8.07 14.72
CA ILE A 256 -22.78 -8.61 13.51
C ILE A 256 -22.09 -9.91 13.90
N ASP A 257 -22.17 -10.93 13.04
CA ASP A 257 -21.62 -12.26 13.33
C ASP A 257 -21.10 -12.93 12.04
N ASP A 258 -20.12 -13.82 12.17
CA ASP A 258 -19.58 -14.68 11.10
C ASP A 258 -19.25 -13.91 9.78
N VAL A 259 -18.52 -12.80 9.88
CA VAL A 259 -18.07 -12.03 8.71
C VAL A 259 -16.97 -12.81 8.00
N ALA A 260 -17.11 -13.07 6.71
CA ALA A 260 -16.10 -13.80 5.95
C ALA A 260 -15.93 -13.31 4.52
N VAL A 261 -14.72 -13.53 4.02
CA VAL A 261 -14.23 -13.01 2.74
C VAL A 261 -13.60 -14.16 1.97
N TYR A 262 -14.03 -14.37 0.74
CA TYR A 262 -13.55 -15.43 -0.15
C TYR A 262 -12.93 -14.82 -1.39
N ASP A 263 -11.83 -15.41 -1.88
CA ASP A 263 -11.18 -15.03 -3.14
C ASP A 263 -11.78 -15.77 -4.36
N LEU A 264 -13.06 -16.12 -4.26
CA LEU A 264 -13.85 -16.79 -5.30
C LEU A 264 -15.34 -16.42 -5.22
N GLU A 265 -16.09 -16.77 -6.26
CA GLU A 265 -17.55 -16.69 -6.29
C GLU A 265 -18.16 -17.92 -5.60
N LEU A 266 -18.78 -17.73 -4.44
CA LEU A 266 -19.59 -18.77 -3.82
C LEU A 266 -20.83 -19.05 -4.66
N THR A 267 -21.22 -20.33 -4.77
CA THR A 267 -22.44 -20.68 -5.50
C THR A 267 -23.69 -20.29 -4.73
N PRO A 268 -24.83 -20.13 -5.42
CA PRO A 268 -26.12 -19.94 -4.76
C PRO A 268 -26.44 -21.04 -3.72
N ARG A 269 -26.01 -22.29 -3.94
CA ARG A 269 -26.22 -23.38 -2.96
C ARG A 269 -25.39 -23.18 -1.69
N GLN A 270 -24.13 -22.77 -1.84
CA GLN A 270 -23.25 -22.47 -0.70
C GLN A 270 -23.75 -21.26 0.10
N ILE A 271 -24.13 -20.18 -0.59
CA ILE A 271 -24.68 -18.97 0.06
C ILE A 271 -25.99 -19.31 0.79
N LYS A 272 -26.86 -20.12 0.18
CA LYS A 272 -28.07 -20.61 0.84
C LYS A 272 -27.75 -21.44 2.08
N ALA A 273 -26.79 -22.36 2.00
CA ALA A 273 -26.38 -23.17 3.14
C ALA A 273 -25.78 -22.34 4.29
N LEU A 274 -25.01 -21.29 3.98
CA LEU A 274 -24.52 -20.33 4.98
C LEU A 274 -25.68 -19.60 5.66
N ALA A 275 -26.65 -19.11 4.87
CA ALA A 275 -27.85 -18.46 5.40
C ALA A 275 -28.77 -19.43 6.19
N GLU A 276 -28.76 -20.72 5.89
CA GLU A 276 -29.49 -21.72 6.68
C GLU A 276 -28.71 -22.19 7.91
N GLY A 277 -27.39 -21.97 7.95
CA GLY A 277 -26.47 -22.49 8.98
C GLY A 277 -26.31 -24.02 8.94
N THR A 278 -26.88 -24.69 7.93
CA THR A 278 -26.90 -26.14 7.82
C THR A 278 -26.99 -26.58 6.37
N PHE A 279 -26.42 -27.73 6.06
CA PHE A 279 -26.61 -28.42 4.80
C PHE A 279 -26.73 -29.92 5.04
N ARG A 280 -27.87 -30.50 4.69
CA ARG A 280 -28.17 -31.94 4.87
C ARG A 280 -27.95 -32.43 6.31
N GLY A 281 -28.24 -31.58 7.30
CA GLY A 281 -28.10 -31.91 8.72
C GLY A 281 -26.71 -31.67 9.32
N THR A 282 -25.74 -31.23 8.51
CA THR A 282 -24.41 -30.80 8.97
C THR A 282 -24.39 -29.30 9.15
N SER A 283 -23.84 -28.81 10.27
CA SER A 283 -23.65 -27.38 10.50
C SER A 283 -22.75 -26.77 9.44
N VAL A 284 -23.15 -25.63 8.89
CA VAL A 284 -22.40 -24.87 7.89
C VAL A 284 -22.08 -23.49 8.43
N HIS A 285 -20.81 -23.10 8.30
CA HIS A 285 -20.29 -21.78 8.65
C HIS A 285 -19.18 -21.41 7.66
N PRO A 286 -18.66 -20.17 7.66
CA PRO A 286 -17.72 -19.76 6.63
C PRO A 286 -16.45 -20.61 6.54
N GLY A 287 -15.95 -21.10 7.67
CA GLY A 287 -14.77 -21.95 7.75
C GLY A 287 -14.90 -23.34 7.09
N ASN A 288 -16.12 -23.84 6.84
CA ASN A 288 -16.31 -25.21 6.34
C ASN A 288 -17.15 -25.33 5.06
N VAL A 289 -17.81 -24.26 4.60
CA VAL A 289 -18.81 -24.32 3.51
C VAL A 289 -18.27 -24.94 2.22
N LEU A 290 -17.03 -24.64 1.84
CA LEU A 290 -16.39 -25.16 0.62
C LEU A 290 -16.19 -26.69 0.68
N GLN A 291 -16.04 -27.23 1.89
CA GLN A 291 -15.86 -28.67 2.12
C GLN A 291 -17.19 -29.39 2.31
N THR A 292 -18.14 -28.77 3.01
CA THR A 292 -19.45 -29.37 3.36
C THR A 292 -20.44 -29.33 2.20
N VAL A 293 -20.41 -28.27 1.40
CA VAL A 293 -21.31 -28.05 0.25
C VAL A 293 -20.47 -28.10 -1.03
N GLN A 294 -20.06 -29.31 -1.41
CA GLN A 294 -19.28 -29.53 -2.61
C GLN A 294 -20.14 -29.37 -3.87
N GLU A 295 -19.71 -28.51 -4.78
CA GLU A 295 -20.31 -28.35 -6.11
C GLU A 295 -19.34 -28.82 -7.21
N PRO A 296 -19.83 -29.41 -8.32
CA PRO A 296 -18.98 -29.79 -9.45
C PRO A 296 -18.33 -28.57 -10.14
N LYS A 297 -17.16 -28.81 -10.76
CA LYS A 297 -16.22 -27.84 -11.38
C LYS A 297 -16.85 -26.90 -12.43
N PHE A 298 -17.61 -25.88 -11.99
CA PHE A 298 -17.94 -24.68 -12.78
C PHE A 298 -17.93 -23.40 -11.96
N GLN A 299 -17.42 -23.45 -10.72
CA GLN A 299 -16.89 -22.25 -10.09
C GLN A 299 -15.64 -21.91 -10.90
N SER A 300 -15.68 -20.84 -11.70
CA SER A 300 -14.51 -20.22 -12.31
C SER A 300 -13.61 -19.78 -11.16
N VAL A 301 -12.81 -20.71 -10.67
CA VAL A 301 -11.55 -20.36 -10.02
C VAL A 301 -10.74 -19.82 -11.17
N ILE A 302 -10.48 -18.51 -11.18
CA ILE A 302 -9.48 -17.93 -12.08
C ILE A 302 -8.27 -18.85 -11.99
N GLN A 303 -7.87 -19.42 -13.13
CA GLN A 303 -6.66 -20.23 -13.19
C GLN A 303 -5.49 -19.28 -12.98
N ARG A 304 -5.03 -19.24 -11.74
CA ARG A 304 -3.80 -18.57 -11.40
C ARG A 304 -2.63 -19.53 -11.72
N PRO A 305 -1.49 -19.04 -12.24
CA PRO A 305 -0.31 -19.87 -12.58
C PRO A 305 0.07 -20.88 -11.48
N GLU A 306 0.75 -21.98 -11.82
CA GLU A 306 1.21 -22.98 -10.81
C GLU A 306 2.14 -22.38 -9.74
N ASP A 307 2.78 -21.25 -10.04
CA ASP A 307 3.60 -20.44 -9.14
C ASP A 307 2.86 -19.24 -8.52
N PHE A 308 1.54 -19.16 -8.71
CA PHE A 308 0.74 -18.09 -8.13
C PHE A 308 0.72 -18.21 -6.61
N LYS A 309 1.33 -17.22 -5.98
CA LYS A 309 1.16 -16.90 -4.57
C LYS A 309 -0.03 -15.94 -4.49
N ALA A 310 -0.93 -16.12 -3.50
CA ALA A 310 -1.95 -15.12 -3.12
C ALA A 310 -1.36 -13.72 -3.35
N PRO A 311 -2.11 -12.78 -3.98
CA PRO A 311 -1.53 -11.51 -4.40
C PRO A 311 -0.69 -11.06 -3.24
N LEU A 312 0.63 -10.96 -3.48
CA LEU A 312 1.59 -10.75 -2.41
C LEU A 312 0.91 -9.72 -1.54
N PRO A 313 0.67 -10.00 -0.26
CA PRO A 313 0.37 -8.88 0.57
C PRO A 313 1.55 -7.93 0.34
N LEU A 314 1.40 -6.67 0.69
CA LEU A 314 2.57 -5.84 0.93
C LEU A 314 3.47 -6.42 2.07
N TRP A 315 3.43 -7.74 2.34
CA TRP A 315 3.77 -8.50 3.53
C TRP A 315 3.92 -10.01 3.25
N ASN A 316 5.13 -10.58 3.36
CA ASN A 316 5.33 -12.05 3.37
C ASN A 316 5.49 -12.62 4.80
N GLY A 317 5.06 -11.88 5.83
CA GLY A 317 5.23 -12.28 7.24
C GLY A 317 6.65 -12.10 7.80
N GLN A 318 7.65 -11.77 6.96
CA GLN A 318 9.05 -11.55 7.38
C GLN A 318 9.63 -10.23 6.86
N GLN A 319 9.15 -9.74 5.72
CA GLN A 319 9.61 -8.58 4.97
C GLN A 319 8.39 -7.86 4.39
N SER A 320 8.38 -6.51 4.36
CA SER A 320 7.27 -5.75 3.75
C SER A 320 7.77 -4.84 2.62
N GLN A 321 8.67 -3.89 2.91
CA GLN A 321 9.23 -2.95 1.93
C GLN A 321 10.74 -2.81 2.12
N GLY A 322 11.48 -2.61 1.02
CA GLY A 322 12.93 -2.52 1.05
C GLY A 322 13.65 -3.86 1.24
N PRO A 323 14.92 -3.85 1.69
CA PRO A 323 15.69 -2.69 2.11
C PRO A 323 16.06 -1.77 0.95
N PHE A 324 16.13 -0.48 1.24
CA PHE A 324 16.67 0.52 0.35
C PHE A 324 17.90 1.21 0.94
N ILE A 325 18.80 1.62 0.06
CA ILE A 325 19.93 2.48 0.37
C ILE A 325 19.43 3.92 0.29
N GLY A 326 19.47 4.62 1.41
CA GLY A 326 19.20 6.05 1.48
C GLY A 326 20.45 6.86 1.20
N HIS A 327 20.71 7.84 2.06
CA HIS A 327 21.94 8.61 2.00
C HIS A 327 23.18 7.74 2.13
N VAL A 328 24.17 8.03 1.30
CA VAL A 328 25.53 7.54 1.42
C VAL A 328 26.49 8.72 1.27
N SER A 329 27.43 8.84 2.21
CA SER A 329 28.57 9.77 2.14
C SER A 329 29.86 8.97 1.86
N ASP A 330 31.02 9.61 1.97
CA ASP A 330 32.31 8.94 1.89
C ASP A 330 32.67 8.15 3.17
N ASP A 331 31.90 8.29 4.25
CA ASP A 331 32.17 7.63 5.53
C ASP A 331 30.94 7.05 6.23
N SER A 332 29.75 7.23 5.67
CA SER A 332 28.50 6.79 6.29
C SER A 332 27.47 6.32 5.28
N ALA A 333 26.48 5.56 5.76
CA ALA A 333 25.32 5.16 4.99
C ALA A 333 24.08 5.05 5.87
N ILE A 334 22.93 5.40 5.30
CA ILE A 334 21.61 5.16 5.85
C ILE A 334 20.97 4.02 5.08
N ILE A 335 20.59 2.96 5.78
CA ILE A 335 19.78 1.88 5.22
C ILE A 335 18.37 1.99 5.80
N TRP A 336 17.38 1.80 4.95
CA TRP A 336 15.98 1.81 5.33
C TRP A 336 15.29 0.51 4.97
N ALA A 337 14.35 0.07 5.79
CA ALA A 337 13.42 -1.00 5.45
C ALA A 337 12.12 -0.77 6.19
N ARG A 338 11.05 -1.48 5.82
CA ARG A 338 9.88 -1.65 6.68
C ARG A 338 9.75 -3.11 7.04
N SER A 339 9.51 -3.39 8.31
CA SER A 339 9.21 -4.74 8.77
C SER A 339 7.91 -4.74 9.54
N PRO A 340 6.97 -5.63 9.23
CA PRO A 340 5.60 -5.57 9.76
C PRO A 340 5.47 -5.99 11.23
N ILE A 341 6.57 -6.36 11.86
CA ILE A 341 6.59 -6.89 13.21
C ILE A 341 7.37 -5.89 14.06
N ALA A 342 6.71 -5.36 15.09
CA ALA A 342 7.37 -4.51 16.06
C ALA A 342 8.53 -5.27 16.72
N GLY A 343 9.67 -4.60 16.92
CA GLY A 343 10.82 -5.24 17.53
C GLY A 343 12.14 -4.58 17.21
N SER A 344 13.22 -5.17 17.72
CA SER A 344 14.59 -4.74 17.44
C SER A 344 15.17 -5.52 16.28
N TYR A 345 15.84 -4.82 15.37
CA TYR A 345 16.44 -5.36 14.17
C TYR A 345 17.88 -4.86 14.06
N SER A 346 18.78 -5.75 13.65
CA SER A 346 20.19 -5.40 13.44
C SER A 346 20.52 -5.32 11.95
N LEU A 347 21.21 -4.25 11.55
CA LEU A 347 21.95 -4.17 10.30
C LEU A 347 23.40 -4.57 10.58
N ASP A 348 23.92 -5.55 9.84
CA ASP A 348 25.35 -5.83 9.76
C ASP A 348 25.90 -5.30 8.45
N VAL A 349 26.96 -4.51 8.50
CA VAL A 349 27.69 -3.98 7.33
C VAL A 349 29.11 -4.51 7.35
N TYR A 350 29.59 -5.03 6.22
CA TYR A 350 30.88 -5.72 6.14
C TYR A 350 31.50 -5.64 4.75
N LEU A 351 32.81 -5.86 4.66
CA LEU A 351 33.51 -5.88 3.38
C LEU A 351 33.23 -7.19 2.64
N PRO A 352 33.10 -7.18 1.30
CA PRO A 352 33.03 -8.41 0.52
C PRO A 352 34.21 -9.33 0.83
N GLY A 353 33.93 -10.57 1.27
CA GLY A 353 34.96 -11.55 1.65
C GLY A 353 35.43 -11.50 3.11
N ASP A 354 34.93 -10.57 3.93
CA ASP A 354 35.20 -10.47 5.37
C ASP A 354 33.88 -10.36 6.15
N GLU A 355 33.15 -11.48 6.25
CA GLU A 355 31.84 -11.54 6.92
C GLU A 355 31.92 -11.57 8.45
N GLU A 356 33.13 -11.69 9.00
CA GLU A 356 33.38 -11.76 10.45
C GLU A 356 33.56 -10.36 11.05
N SER A 357 34.22 -9.45 10.33
CA SER A 357 34.45 -8.06 10.76
C SER A 357 33.24 -7.15 10.50
N VAL A 358 32.10 -7.46 11.13
CA VAL A 358 30.84 -6.73 10.94
C VAL A 358 30.74 -5.47 11.79
N ARG A 359 30.28 -4.37 11.17
CA ARG A 359 29.74 -3.21 11.89
C ARG A 359 28.25 -3.44 12.10
N ARG A 360 27.82 -3.49 13.37
CA ARG A 360 26.42 -3.76 13.73
C ARG A 360 25.74 -2.52 14.28
N VAL A 361 24.59 -2.19 13.69
CA VAL A 361 23.72 -1.09 14.12
C VAL A 361 22.33 -1.65 14.44
N LEU A 362 21.67 -1.13 15.46
CA LEU A 362 20.31 -1.53 15.84
C LEU A 362 19.31 -0.44 15.44
N ALA A 363 18.12 -0.86 15.02
CA ALA A 363 16.95 0.00 14.85
C ALA A 363 15.72 -0.72 15.40
N ARG A 364 14.68 0.03 15.73
CA ARG A 364 13.45 -0.51 16.32
C ARG A 364 12.25 -0.20 15.44
N ALA A 365 11.53 -1.22 15.02
CA ALA A 365 10.24 -1.09 14.36
C ALA A 365 9.16 -0.84 15.42
N THR A 366 8.38 0.23 15.23
CA THR A 366 7.26 0.61 16.11
C THR A 366 6.03 0.94 15.28
N GLU A 367 4.83 0.69 15.81
CA GLU A 367 3.58 1.04 15.11
C GLU A 367 3.47 2.54 14.80
N GLU A 368 3.96 3.39 15.71
CA GLU A 368 3.94 4.84 15.55
C GLU A 368 4.69 5.33 14.31
N GLU A 369 5.80 4.67 13.97
CA GLU A 369 6.62 4.95 12.78
C GLU A 369 6.23 4.08 11.58
N ASP A 370 5.02 3.50 11.60
CA ASP A 370 4.55 2.54 10.61
C ASP A 370 5.55 1.41 10.36
N TYR A 371 6.18 0.97 11.44
CA TYR A 371 7.19 -0.08 11.47
C TYR A 371 8.38 0.11 10.51
N CYS A 372 8.63 1.35 10.10
CA CYS A 372 9.80 1.74 9.34
C CYS A 372 11.05 1.64 10.21
N LEU A 373 12.13 1.16 9.62
CA LEU A 373 13.44 0.95 10.21
C LEU A 373 14.41 1.84 9.46
N ARG A 374 15.25 2.54 10.21
CA ARG A 374 16.33 3.37 9.69
C ARG A 374 17.58 3.08 10.48
N TRP A 375 18.62 2.58 9.83
CA TRP A 375 19.94 2.36 10.41
C TRP A 375 20.93 3.36 9.84
N GLU A 376 21.77 3.93 10.70
CA GLU A 376 22.87 4.80 10.30
C GLU A 376 24.18 4.15 10.70
N VAL A 377 25.05 3.91 9.72
CA VAL A 377 26.38 3.37 9.93
C VAL A 377 27.41 4.42 9.59
N GLU A 378 28.39 4.60 10.47
CA GLU A 378 29.46 5.60 10.33
C GLU A 378 30.85 4.95 10.35
N GLY A 379 31.86 5.75 10.02
CA GLY A 379 33.27 5.35 10.02
C GLY A 379 33.63 4.32 8.95
N LEU A 380 32.88 4.32 7.85
CA LEU A 380 33.18 3.56 6.63
C LEU A 380 34.36 4.18 5.89
N ALA A 381 35.03 3.38 5.06
CA ALA A 381 36.06 3.89 4.17
C ALA A 381 35.41 4.49 2.91
N ALA A 382 35.96 5.59 2.40
CA ALA A 382 35.53 6.21 1.15
C ALA A 382 35.73 5.28 -0.05
N ASN A 383 34.95 5.49 -1.10
CA ASN A 383 35.04 4.78 -2.37
C ASN A 383 35.12 3.23 -2.21
N THR A 384 34.30 2.68 -1.32
CA THR A 384 34.40 1.29 -0.90
C THR A 384 33.05 0.59 -1.03
N LYS A 385 33.06 -0.61 -1.63
CA LYS A 385 31.90 -1.49 -1.67
C LYS A 385 31.70 -2.18 -0.34
N TYR A 386 30.51 -2.05 0.23
CA TYR A 386 30.09 -2.80 1.41
C TYR A 386 28.93 -3.74 1.10
N ARG A 387 28.94 -4.92 1.70
CA ARG A 387 27.79 -5.81 1.80
C ARG A 387 27.01 -5.49 3.06
N TYR A 388 25.72 -5.81 3.05
CA TYR A 388 24.92 -5.73 4.26
C TYR A 388 23.93 -6.89 4.39
N ARG A 389 23.58 -7.19 5.63
CA ARG A 389 22.46 -8.09 5.97
C ARG A 389 21.64 -7.53 7.11
N ILE A 390 20.34 -7.81 7.11
CA ILE A 390 19.42 -7.39 8.15
C ILE A 390 18.86 -8.62 8.85
N ARG A 391 18.85 -8.58 10.19
CA ARG A 391 18.37 -9.67 11.04
C ARG A 391 17.36 -9.20 12.08
N ARG A 392 16.51 -10.13 12.48
CA ARG A 392 15.66 -10.02 13.67
C ARG A 392 16.03 -11.15 14.61
N ASN A 393 16.56 -10.81 15.79
CA ASN A 393 17.17 -11.78 16.69
C ASN A 393 18.24 -12.61 15.96
N THR A 394 18.07 -13.94 15.88
CA THR A 394 18.97 -14.87 15.19
C THR A 394 18.61 -15.12 13.73
N GLU A 395 17.46 -14.63 13.27
CA GLU A 395 16.93 -14.87 11.92
C GLU A 395 17.45 -13.82 10.93
N THR A 396 18.04 -14.26 9.82
CA THR A 396 18.40 -13.38 8.71
C THR A 396 17.24 -13.18 7.77
N LEU A 397 16.82 -11.93 7.65
CA LEU A 397 15.71 -11.53 6.81
C LEU A 397 16.22 -11.16 5.42
N TRP A 398 17.24 -10.30 5.31
CA TRP A 398 17.78 -9.88 4.01
C TRP A 398 19.29 -10.14 3.94
N GLN A 399 19.72 -10.87 2.90
CA GLN A 399 21.12 -11.16 2.58
C GLN A 399 21.28 -11.60 1.12
N GLY A 400 22.50 -11.54 0.60
CA GLY A 400 22.88 -12.10 -0.70
C GLY A 400 23.61 -11.10 -1.60
N ASP A 401 23.90 -11.54 -2.83
CA ASP A 401 24.79 -10.78 -3.72
C ASP A 401 24.20 -9.50 -4.32
N SER A 402 22.91 -9.24 -4.13
CA SER A 402 22.28 -7.97 -4.51
C SER A 402 22.21 -6.95 -3.37
N TYR A 403 22.60 -7.31 -2.15
CA TYR A 403 22.57 -6.43 -0.99
C TYR A 403 23.97 -5.83 -0.76
N TYR A 404 24.21 -4.68 -1.37
CA TYR A 404 25.44 -3.92 -1.21
C TYR A 404 25.19 -2.42 -1.38
N PHE A 405 26.15 -1.58 -1.05
CA PHE A 405 26.21 -0.19 -1.50
C PHE A 405 27.68 0.21 -1.69
N HIS A 406 27.92 1.35 -2.34
CA HIS A 406 29.25 1.93 -2.48
C HIS A 406 29.28 3.28 -1.76
N THR A 407 30.24 3.48 -0.87
CA THR A 407 30.48 4.80 -0.28
C THR A 407 30.98 5.77 -1.34
N ALA A 408 30.64 7.05 -1.18
CA ALA A 408 31.06 8.07 -2.11
C ALA A 408 32.59 8.18 -2.17
N PRO A 409 33.16 8.64 -3.30
CA PRO A 409 34.52 9.12 -3.33
C PRO A 409 34.71 10.24 -2.31
N SER A 410 35.92 10.37 -1.77
CA SER A 410 36.22 11.45 -0.83
C SER A 410 35.99 12.81 -1.49
N ALA A 411 35.32 13.71 -0.77
CA ALA A 411 34.88 15.02 -1.26
C ALA A 411 36.01 15.91 -1.84
N ASN A 412 37.26 15.65 -1.45
CA ASN A 412 38.45 16.43 -1.80
C ASN A 412 39.24 15.88 -2.99
N LEU A 413 38.80 14.77 -3.58
CA LEU A 413 39.48 14.13 -4.70
C LEU A 413 38.66 14.28 -5.99
N PRO A 414 39.32 14.51 -7.15
CA PRO A 414 38.66 14.39 -8.43
C PRO A 414 38.06 12.98 -8.60
N ALA A 415 36.79 12.92 -8.98
CA ALA A 415 36.09 11.67 -9.25
C ALA A 415 34.98 11.89 -10.29
N ASP A 416 34.74 10.88 -11.12
CA ASP A 416 33.57 10.83 -12.00
C ASP A 416 32.37 10.37 -11.17
N VAL A 417 31.26 11.09 -11.28
CA VAL A 417 30.01 10.81 -10.55
C VAL A 417 28.83 10.83 -11.53
N THR A 418 28.03 9.78 -11.50
CA THR A 418 26.81 9.63 -12.32
C THR A 418 25.58 9.62 -11.44
N LEU A 419 24.89 10.77 -11.36
CA LEU A 419 23.59 10.89 -10.68
C LEU A 419 22.45 10.90 -11.70
N VAL A 420 21.41 10.12 -11.44
CA VAL A 420 20.17 10.13 -12.23
C VAL A 420 19.12 10.98 -11.52
N PHE A 421 18.42 11.83 -12.25
CA PHE A 421 17.30 12.64 -11.76
C PHE A 421 16.01 12.16 -12.43
N GLY A 422 14.93 12.06 -11.66
CA GLY A 422 13.62 11.70 -12.18
C GLY A 422 12.50 12.21 -11.28
N SER A 423 11.32 12.43 -11.85
CA SER A 423 10.09 12.83 -11.15
C SER A 423 8.91 12.05 -11.73
N CYS A 424 7.73 12.22 -11.14
CA CYS A 424 6.46 11.84 -11.78
C CYS A 424 6.42 10.34 -12.13
N ALA A 425 7.01 9.52 -11.26
CA ALA A 425 7.14 8.10 -11.51
C ALA A 425 5.85 7.39 -11.09
N SER A 426 5.19 6.78 -12.07
CA SER A 426 4.04 5.91 -11.81
C SER A 426 4.41 4.77 -10.85
N SER A 427 3.43 4.33 -10.05
CA SER A 427 3.55 3.10 -9.25
C SER A 427 3.46 1.82 -10.10
N GLU A 428 3.38 1.96 -11.42
CA GLU A 428 3.45 0.85 -12.36
C GLU A 428 4.90 0.36 -12.58
N PRO A 429 5.12 -0.97 -12.70
CA PRO A 429 6.43 -1.50 -13.08
C PRO A 429 6.91 -0.91 -14.41
N SER A 430 8.10 -0.32 -14.41
CA SER A 430 8.71 0.28 -15.59
C SER A 430 10.13 -0.24 -15.80
N SER A 431 10.52 -0.43 -17.05
CA SER A 431 11.87 -0.84 -17.42
C SER A 431 12.93 0.24 -17.13
N ILE A 432 12.51 1.48 -16.87
CA ILE A 432 13.43 2.58 -16.54
C ILE A 432 14.29 2.26 -15.31
N TRP A 433 13.74 1.57 -14.32
CA TRP A 433 14.47 1.20 -13.10
C TRP A 433 15.61 0.22 -13.40
N HIS A 434 15.43 -0.70 -14.35
CA HIS A 434 16.50 -1.58 -14.82
C HIS A 434 17.54 -0.80 -15.62
N GLN A 435 17.12 0.11 -16.49
CA GLN A 435 18.04 0.95 -17.28
C GLN A 435 18.95 1.79 -16.37
N ILE A 436 18.43 2.35 -15.28
CA ILE A 436 19.23 3.08 -14.27
C ILE A 436 20.37 2.21 -13.74
N ARG A 437 20.10 0.93 -13.46
CA ARG A 437 21.13 -0.01 -12.99
C ARG A 437 22.16 -0.33 -14.08
N GLU A 438 21.71 -0.51 -15.32
CA GLU A 438 22.57 -0.82 -16.47
C GLU A 438 23.50 0.33 -16.85
N GLN A 439 23.10 1.58 -16.54
CA GLN A 439 23.92 2.78 -16.75
C GLN A 439 24.96 3.02 -15.66
N ASN A 440 25.11 2.12 -14.68
CA ASN A 440 26.04 2.24 -13.55
C ASN A 440 25.87 3.56 -12.77
N ALA A 441 24.63 3.98 -12.51
CA ALA A 441 24.37 5.16 -11.69
C ALA A 441 24.95 4.99 -10.28
N ASP A 442 25.66 6.02 -9.82
CA ASP A 442 26.14 6.12 -8.43
C ASP A 442 25.01 6.42 -7.47
N GLY A 443 23.94 7.06 -7.95
CA GLY A 443 22.79 7.42 -7.14
C GLY A 443 21.61 7.95 -7.96
N VAL A 444 20.44 7.95 -7.34
CA VAL A 444 19.20 8.46 -7.93
C VAL A 444 18.60 9.56 -7.06
N VAL A 445 18.10 10.62 -7.68
CA VAL A 445 17.42 11.72 -7.03
C VAL A 445 15.99 11.80 -7.57
N LEU A 446 15.02 11.48 -6.73
CA LEU A 446 13.60 11.60 -7.03
C LEU A 446 13.12 13.00 -6.67
N LEU A 447 12.70 13.77 -7.67
CA LEU A 447 12.38 15.19 -7.49
C LEU A 447 10.96 15.43 -6.96
N GLY A 448 10.09 14.42 -6.95
CA GLY A 448 8.71 14.56 -6.50
C GLY A 448 7.76 13.73 -7.37
N ASP A 449 6.51 13.66 -6.96
CA ASP A 449 5.48 12.76 -7.52
C ASP A 449 5.93 11.29 -7.55
N THR A 450 6.45 10.84 -6.41
CA THR A 450 7.03 9.52 -6.18
C THR A 450 6.68 9.00 -4.77
N PRO A 451 5.40 8.89 -4.39
CA PRO A 451 4.30 8.61 -5.31
C PRO A 451 3.15 9.61 -5.27
N TYR A 452 2.37 9.66 -6.34
CA TYR A 452 1.05 10.29 -6.36
C TYR A 452 0.17 9.87 -5.16
N ILE A 453 -0.07 10.79 -4.21
CA ILE A 453 -0.86 10.54 -2.98
C ILE A 453 -2.21 11.26 -3.02
N ASP A 454 -2.21 12.56 -3.34
CA ASP A 454 -3.40 13.41 -3.48
C ASP A 454 -4.34 13.47 -2.26
N VAL A 455 -3.84 13.11 -1.08
CA VAL A 455 -4.49 13.33 0.20
C VAL A 455 -3.50 13.60 1.34
N THR A 456 -4.02 14.12 2.46
CA THR A 456 -3.28 14.37 3.71
C THR A 456 -3.69 13.47 4.88
N ASP A 457 -4.46 12.41 4.60
CA ASP A 457 -4.73 11.36 5.60
C ASP A 457 -3.48 10.49 5.78
N LEU A 458 -2.97 10.40 7.01
CA LEU A 458 -1.67 9.77 7.28
C LEU A 458 -1.63 8.30 6.85
N ASP A 459 -2.72 7.55 7.04
CA ASP A 459 -2.75 6.13 6.69
C ASP A 459 -2.73 5.94 5.17
N ARG A 460 -3.44 6.80 4.41
CA ARG A 460 -3.36 6.82 2.94
C ARG A 460 -2.02 7.27 2.41
N VAL A 461 -1.41 8.30 3.03
CA VAL A 461 -0.06 8.76 2.68
C VAL A 461 0.93 7.60 2.83
N ARG A 462 0.89 6.92 3.97
CA ARG A 462 1.75 5.76 4.23
C ARG A 462 1.47 4.60 3.28
N ASP A 463 0.21 4.33 2.96
CA ASP A 463 -0.15 3.30 1.99
C ASP A 463 0.40 3.59 0.58
N ALA A 464 0.29 4.82 0.10
CA ALA A 464 0.86 5.22 -1.18
C ALA A 464 2.38 4.96 -1.23
N TYR A 465 3.10 5.33 -0.18
CA TYR A 465 4.53 5.01 -0.07
C TYR A 465 4.81 3.51 -0.01
N ARG A 466 4.00 2.71 0.71
CA ARG A 466 4.14 1.24 0.73
C ARG A 466 4.00 0.66 -0.67
N ARG A 467 3.00 1.10 -1.44
CA ARG A 467 2.77 0.64 -2.81
C ARG A 467 3.94 0.99 -3.72
N PHE A 468 4.38 2.25 -3.69
CA PHE A 468 5.51 2.70 -4.51
C PHE A 468 6.81 1.95 -4.20
N SER A 469 7.10 1.75 -2.91
CA SER A 469 8.27 0.97 -2.47
C SER A 469 8.13 -0.55 -2.70
N SER A 470 6.95 -1.04 -3.04
CA SER A 470 6.72 -2.44 -3.43
C SER A 470 6.81 -2.67 -4.94
N VAL A 471 7.07 -1.64 -5.76
CA VAL A 471 7.33 -1.80 -7.19
C VAL A 471 8.62 -2.61 -7.38
N ALA A 472 8.51 -3.86 -7.81
CA ALA A 472 9.61 -4.81 -7.87
C ALA A 472 10.89 -4.28 -8.56
N PRO A 473 10.83 -3.72 -9.78
CA PRO A 473 12.04 -3.23 -10.44
C PRO A 473 12.66 -2.01 -9.73
N LEU A 474 11.85 -1.16 -9.08
CA LEU A 474 12.33 -0.07 -8.23
C LEU A 474 13.03 -0.61 -6.98
N ALA A 475 12.42 -1.58 -6.29
CA ALA A 475 12.96 -2.16 -5.07
C ALA A 475 14.23 -2.98 -5.32
N GLU A 476 14.37 -3.56 -6.52
CA GLU A 476 15.61 -4.18 -6.99
C GLU A 476 16.73 -3.18 -7.26
N THR A 477 16.39 -1.97 -7.70
CA THR A 477 17.36 -0.88 -7.92
C THR A 477 17.85 -0.31 -6.61
N PHE A 478 16.91 0.09 -5.73
CA PHE A 478 17.26 0.83 -4.52
C PHE A 478 17.82 -0.04 -3.39
N ARG A 479 17.80 -1.38 -3.50
CA ARG A 479 18.57 -2.21 -2.54
C ARG A 479 20.08 -2.09 -2.71
N SER A 480 20.57 -1.52 -3.83
CA SER A 480 22.00 -1.36 -4.07
C SER A 480 22.49 -0.03 -4.61
N ILE A 481 21.58 0.83 -5.05
CA ILE A 481 21.90 2.19 -5.50
C ILE A 481 21.26 3.15 -4.51
N PRO A 482 22.02 4.08 -3.91
CA PRO A 482 21.46 5.08 -2.99
C PRO A 482 20.46 5.96 -3.73
N PHE A 483 19.40 6.32 -3.03
CA PHE A 483 18.46 7.32 -3.53
C PHE A 483 18.12 8.37 -2.49
N TRP A 484 17.90 9.56 -2.99
CA TRP A 484 17.42 10.72 -2.25
C TRP A 484 16.15 11.21 -2.91
N GLY A 485 15.39 12.05 -2.21
CA GLY A 485 14.35 12.78 -2.89
C GLY A 485 13.83 13.98 -2.14
N THR A 486 13.04 14.75 -2.86
CA THR A 486 12.10 15.75 -2.34
C THR A 486 10.69 15.36 -2.81
N TRP A 487 9.69 16.16 -2.48
CA TRP A 487 8.32 15.98 -2.96
C TRP A 487 7.99 17.00 -4.05
N ASP A 488 6.86 16.74 -4.71
CA ASP A 488 6.10 17.78 -5.39
C ASP A 488 4.65 17.81 -4.87
N ASP A 489 3.71 18.42 -5.57
CA ASP A 489 2.33 18.65 -5.14
C ASP A 489 1.56 17.35 -4.84
N HIS A 490 1.69 16.31 -5.67
CA HIS A 490 0.96 15.06 -5.45
C HIS A 490 1.47 14.27 -4.25
N ASP A 491 2.77 14.33 -3.98
CA ASP A 491 3.42 13.75 -2.78
C ASP A 491 3.16 14.60 -1.52
N PHE A 492 3.06 15.92 -1.71
CA PHE A 492 2.79 16.88 -0.65
C PHE A 492 1.32 16.84 -0.20
N GLY A 493 0.41 16.51 -1.13
CA GLY A 493 -0.88 15.96 -0.77
C GLY A 493 -2.06 16.34 -1.66
N ARG A 494 -1.92 17.18 -2.69
CA ARG A 494 -2.94 17.45 -3.74
C ARG A 494 -2.31 18.17 -4.93
N ASN A 495 -2.89 17.99 -6.12
CA ASN A 495 -2.58 18.79 -7.31
C ASN A 495 -2.53 20.31 -7.01
N ASP A 496 -1.47 20.98 -7.49
CA ASP A 496 -1.17 22.41 -7.36
C ASP A 496 -1.18 22.94 -5.90
N SER A 497 -1.01 22.06 -4.91
CA SER A 497 -1.10 22.48 -3.50
C SER A 497 0.16 23.17 -2.99
N ASP A 498 -0.04 24.01 -1.98
CA ASP A 498 0.97 24.85 -1.36
C ASP A 498 0.97 24.72 0.17
N GLY A 499 1.86 25.46 0.82
CA GLY A 499 2.07 25.41 2.27
C GLY A 499 0.85 25.75 3.12
N THR A 500 -0.26 26.21 2.55
CA THR A 500 -1.53 26.43 3.27
C THR A 500 -2.42 25.18 3.35
N LEU A 501 -2.02 24.05 2.73
CA LEU A 501 -2.77 22.79 2.71
C LEU A 501 -3.00 22.22 4.13
N PRO A 502 -4.27 22.04 4.56
CA PRO A 502 -4.58 21.39 5.82
C PRO A 502 -4.10 19.93 5.87
N GLY A 503 -3.40 19.56 6.94
CA GLY A 503 -2.89 18.21 7.16
C GLY A 503 -1.52 17.92 6.54
N LYS A 504 -0.82 18.93 5.99
CA LYS A 504 0.54 18.79 5.43
C LYS A 504 1.55 18.16 6.41
N GLU A 505 1.32 18.26 7.72
CA GLU A 505 2.11 17.59 8.75
C GLU A 505 2.08 16.07 8.61
N HIS A 506 0.94 15.49 8.19
CA HIS A 506 0.81 14.07 7.89
C HIS A 506 1.56 13.68 6.62
N SER A 507 1.52 14.50 5.58
CA SER A 507 2.33 14.31 4.37
C SER A 507 3.82 14.28 4.72
N ARG A 508 4.29 15.24 5.54
CA ARG A 508 5.65 15.25 6.09
C ARG A 508 5.96 13.99 6.90
N ARG A 509 5.06 13.56 7.77
CA ARG A 509 5.26 12.35 8.57
C ARG A 509 5.43 11.13 7.68
N GLY A 510 4.60 10.96 6.65
CA GLY A 510 4.73 9.89 5.67
C GLY A 510 6.03 9.95 4.88
N PHE A 511 6.40 11.14 4.38
CA PHE A 511 7.67 11.34 3.67
C PHE A 511 8.87 10.93 4.53
N VAL A 512 8.94 11.41 5.78
CA VAL A 512 10.00 11.08 6.73
C VAL A 512 10.01 9.59 7.07
N ASN A 513 8.85 8.93 7.11
CA ASN A 513 8.79 7.49 7.37
C ASN A 513 9.38 6.68 6.21
N TYR A 514 9.22 7.10 4.95
CA TYR A 514 9.54 6.30 3.76
C TYR A 514 10.71 6.81 2.93
N ARG A 515 11.38 7.88 3.38
CA ARG A 515 12.61 8.40 2.79
C ARG A 515 13.76 8.27 3.77
N ALA A 516 14.93 8.02 3.24
CA ALA A 516 16.16 7.84 3.99
C ALA A 516 17.18 8.95 3.67
N ASN A 517 16.66 10.18 3.54
CA ASN A 517 17.47 11.38 3.41
C ASN A 517 18.33 11.60 4.67
N PRO A 518 19.44 12.37 4.58
CA PRO A 518 20.27 12.65 5.75
C PRO A 518 19.56 13.52 6.77
N THR A 519 18.79 14.51 6.32
CA THR A 519 18.01 15.43 7.17
C THR A 519 16.65 15.75 6.54
N PHE A 520 15.77 16.40 7.30
CA PHE A 520 14.43 16.79 6.86
C PHE A 520 14.06 18.17 7.42
N GLY A 521 14.48 19.23 6.74
CA GLY A 521 14.19 20.61 7.14
C GLY A 521 14.67 20.95 8.56
N GLN A 522 14.05 21.96 9.19
CA GLN A 522 14.42 22.45 10.53
C GLN A 522 13.18 22.62 11.41
N ASP A 523 13.28 22.27 12.70
CA ASP A 523 12.20 22.30 13.70
C ASP A 523 10.90 21.61 13.24
N ASN A 524 11.04 20.44 12.61
CA ASN A 524 9.91 19.70 12.03
C ASN A 524 9.15 20.43 10.91
N GLN A 525 9.79 21.42 10.27
CA GLN A 525 9.22 22.16 9.15
C GLN A 525 10.01 21.93 7.86
N GLY A 526 9.29 21.61 6.79
CA GLY A 526 9.82 21.26 5.48
C GLY A 526 10.56 19.93 5.45
N ILE A 527 11.00 19.55 4.25
CA ILE A 527 11.83 18.36 4.00
C ILE A 527 13.14 18.67 3.27
N TYR A 528 13.44 19.95 3.04
CA TYR A 528 14.66 20.36 2.37
C TYR A 528 15.91 19.78 3.07
N THR A 529 16.87 19.37 2.27
CA THR A 529 18.09 18.70 2.73
C THR A 529 19.21 18.91 1.72
N LYS A 530 20.43 18.57 2.09
CA LYS A 530 21.54 18.48 1.15
C LYS A 530 22.35 17.22 1.36
N PHE A 531 23.08 16.80 0.33
CA PHE A 531 24.05 15.71 0.43
C PHE A 531 25.23 15.95 -0.51
N ARG A 532 26.37 15.32 -0.22
CA ARG A 532 27.55 15.36 -1.06
C ARG A 532 27.93 13.96 -1.51
N TYR A 533 28.27 13.83 -2.79
CA TYR A 533 28.80 12.62 -3.39
C TYR A 533 30.03 12.98 -4.25
N GLY A 534 31.22 12.76 -3.72
CA GLY A 534 32.47 13.21 -4.34
C GLY A 534 32.50 14.74 -4.56
N PRO A 535 32.79 15.23 -5.78
CA PRO A 535 32.89 16.66 -6.08
C PRO A 535 31.51 17.34 -6.33
N VAL A 536 30.40 16.62 -6.17
CA VAL A 536 29.04 17.12 -6.40
C VAL A 536 28.30 17.28 -5.07
N GLU A 537 27.73 18.46 -4.84
CA GLU A 537 26.82 18.70 -3.72
C GLU A 537 25.42 19.06 -4.24
N VAL A 538 24.41 18.36 -3.73
CA VAL A 538 23.02 18.52 -4.14
C VAL A 538 22.24 19.15 -3.00
N PHE A 539 21.59 20.27 -3.29
CA PHE A 539 20.65 20.95 -2.41
C PHE A 539 19.23 20.61 -2.90
N LEU A 540 18.56 19.73 -2.16
CA LEU A 540 17.17 19.38 -2.39
C LEU A 540 16.29 20.41 -1.68
N LEU A 541 15.66 21.26 -2.49
CA LEU A 541 14.75 22.28 -2.02
C LEU A 541 13.36 21.69 -1.84
N ASP A 542 12.63 22.23 -0.87
CA ASP A 542 11.21 22.05 -0.68
C ASP A 542 10.48 23.28 -1.26
N THR A 543 9.69 23.07 -2.29
CA THR A 543 8.92 24.13 -2.98
C THR A 543 7.45 24.13 -2.58
N ARG A 544 7.09 23.43 -1.49
CA ARG A 544 5.69 23.26 -1.06
C ARG A 544 5.46 23.79 0.34
N TRP A 545 6.25 23.35 1.32
CA TRP A 545 5.93 23.52 2.74
C TRP A 545 5.68 24.97 3.20
N PHE A 546 6.50 25.91 2.72
CA PHE A 546 6.42 27.33 3.06
C PHE A 546 5.69 28.16 2.01
N ALA A 547 5.37 27.60 0.85
CA ALA A 547 4.76 28.33 -0.25
C ALA A 547 3.48 29.04 0.22
N ARG A 548 3.39 30.35 -0.02
CA ARG A 548 2.27 31.24 0.37
C ARG A 548 1.97 31.35 1.86
N THR A 549 2.79 30.78 2.74
CA THR A 549 2.56 30.82 4.20
C THR A 549 2.98 32.14 4.85
N GLU A 550 3.87 32.90 4.19
CA GLU A 550 4.40 34.18 4.66
C GLU A 550 4.77 35.11 3.48
N PRO A 551 4.98 36.42 3.74
CA PRO A 551 5.58 37.32 2.75
C PRO A 551 6.96 36.84 2.29
N SER A 552 7.27 37.05 1.01
CA SER A 552 8.56 36.66 0.46
C SER A 552 9.71 37.43 1.12
N TRP A 553 10.82 36.73 1.35
CA TRP A 553 12.08 37.30 1.78
C TRP A 553 12.73 38.18 0.70
N ALA A 554 12.34 38.03 -0.57
CA ALA A 554 12.85 38.82 -1.71
C ALA A 554 11.96 40.04 -2.04
N ASP A 555 10.64 39.92 -1.87
CA ASP A 555 9.65 40.96 -2.16
C ASP A 555 8.50 40.88 -1.13
N PRO A 556 8.52 41.71 -0.07
CA PRO A 556 7.54 41.62 1.02
C PRO A 556 6.08 41.83 0.62
N ASP A 557 5.81 42.36 -0.58
CA ASP A 557 4.45 42.57 -1.10
C ASP A 557 3.92 41.31 -1.84
N LYS A 558 4.72 40.25 -1.96
CA LYS A 558 4.39 38.99 -2.66
C LYS A 558 4.49 37.77 -1.76
N PRO A 559 3.79 36.66 -2.08
CA PRO A 559 3.93 35.42 -1.33
C PRO A 559 5.33 34.79 -1.52
N THR A 560 5.79 34.09 -0.49
CA THR A 560 7.02 33.29 -0.58
C THR A 560 6.81 31.94 -1.29
N LEU A 561 7.87 31.36 -1.85
CA LEU A 561 7.92 29.95 -2.23
C LEU A 561 8.69 29.14 -1.18
N LEU A 562 9.95 29.50 -0.94
CA LEU A 562 10.84 28.73 -0.05
C LEU A 562 10.66 29.08 1.43
N GLY A 563 10.13 30.27 1.74
CA GLY A 563 10.17 30.83 3.08
C GLY A 563 11.56 31.31 3.49
N ARG A 564 11.60 32.26 4.43
CA ARG A 564 12.83 32.88 4.92
C ARG A 564 13.78 31.86 5.53
N ARG A 565 13.24 30.88 6.25
CA ARG A 565 14.01 29.85 6.95
C ARG A 565 14.83 28.99 5.99
N GLN A 566 14.18 28.44 4.96
CA GLN A 566 14.87 27.62 3.97
C GLN A 566 15.84 28.45 3.13
N TRP A 567 15.51 29.72 2.87
CA TRP A 567 16.43 30.65 2.21
C TRP A 567 17.73 30.86 3.01
N GLU A 568 17.63 31.15 4.30
CA GLU A 568 18.81 31.33 5.17
C GLU A 568 19.64 30.03 5.27
N TRP A 569 18.98 28.87 5.33
CA TRP A 569 19.65 27.57 5.26
C TRP A 569 20.40 27.36 3.94
N LEU A 570 19.78 27.72 2.81
CA LEU A 570 20.37 27.58 1.48
C LEU A 570 21.61 28.46 1.34
N GLN A 571 21.52 29.73 1.77
CA GLN A 571 22.65 30.65 1.74
C GLN A 571 23.84 30.12 2.56
N ALA A 572 23.58 29.69 3.80
CA ALA A 572 24.62 29.14 4.68
C ALA A 572 25.25 27.87 4.08
N GLY A 573 24.41 27.00 3.49
CA GLY A 573 24.87 25.77 2.86
C GLY A 573 25.73 26.00 1.62
N LEU A 574 25.36 26.96 0.77
CA LEU A 574 26.10 27.31 -0.44
C LEU A 574 27.43 28.02 -0.13
N LEU A 575 27.45 28.93 0.85
CA LEU A 575 28.68 29.59 1.30
C LEU A 575 29.68 28.61 1.92
N ALA A 576 29.20 27.55 2.58
CA ALA A 576 30.03 26.53 3.19
C ALA A 576 30.50 25.44 2.19
N SER A 577 29.91 25.37 1.00
CA SER A 577 30.18 24.31 0.02
C SER A 577 31.44 24.60 -0.79
N ASP A 578 32.43 23.72 -0.68
CA ASP A 578 33.61 23.68 -1.55
C ASP A 578 33.45 22.75 -2.76
N ALA A 579 32.22 22.31 -3.07
CA ALA A 579 31.96 21.42 -4.20
C ALA A 579 32.19 22.13 -5.54
N SER A 580 32.80 21.43 -6.50
CA SER A 580 33.00 21.94 -7.86
C SER A 580 31.68 22.08 -8.62
N CYS A 581 30.70 21.22 -8.32
CA CYS A 581 29.37 21.24 -8.91
C CYS A 581 28.32 21.29 -7.80
N LYS A 582 27.39 22.23 -7.89
CA LYS A 582 26.31 22.46 -6.92
C LYS A 582 24.98 22.36 -7.65
N LEU A 583 24.11 21.44 -7.24
CA LEU A 583 22.83 21.23 -7.88
C LEU A 583 21.73 21.79 -6.98
N LEU A 584 20.94 22.75 -7.47
CA LEU A 584 19.71 23.19 -6.81
C LEU A 584 18.56 22.42 -7.45
N ALA A 585 18.02 21.44 -6.73
CA ALA A 585 17.01 20.54 -7.26
C ALA A 585 15.70 20.65 -6.47
N CYS A 586 14.57 20.66 -7.17
CA CYS A 586 13.22 20.68 -6.59
C CYS A 586 12.24 19.89 -7.47
N GLY A 587 11.03 19.61 -6.96
CA GLY A 587 9.95 19.03 -7.75
C GLY A 587 9.46 19.99 -8.82
N MET A 588 9.11 21.20 -8.40
CA MET A 588 8.54 22.21 -9.28
C MET A 588 9.52 22.69 -10.37
N ILE A 589 9.00 22.93 -11.58
CA ILE A 589 9.78 23.41 -12.73
C ILE A 589 10.30 24.84 -12.52
N TRP A 590 11.59 25.06 -12.82
CA TRP A 590 12.25 26.36 -12.66
C TRP A 590 11.75 27.43 -13.62
N ASP A 591 11.23 27.05 -14.78
CA ASP A 591 10.76 27.96 -15.82
C ASP A 591 9.27 28.29 -15.70
N ASP A 592 8.90 29.45 -16.22
CA ASP A 592 7.51 29.85 -16.40
C ASP A 592 6.88 28.97 -17.49
N LYS A 593 5.83 28.22 -17.15
CA LYS A 593 5.12 27.31 -18.06
C LYS A 593 4.43 28.04 -19.22
N LYS A 594 4.29 29.37 -19.16
CA LYS A 594 3.62 30.22 -20.17
C LYS A 594 2.16 29.83 -20.44
N ASN A 595 1.48 29.29 -19.43
CA ASN A 595 0.06 28.92 -19.48
C ASN A 595 -0.70 29.58 -18.31
N SER A 596 -1.90 29.08 -17.99
CA SER A 596 -2.72 29.58 -16.89
C SER A 596 -2.41 28.93 -15.54
N GLU A 597 -1.52 27.95 -15.49
CA GLU A 597 -1.11 27.30 -14.25
C GLU A 597 -0.22 28.25 -13.44
N SER A 598 -0.27 28.13 -12.12
CA SER A 598 0.56 28.92 -11.20
C SER A 598 1.57 28.09 -10.45
N ASP A 599 1.75 26.85 -10.88
CA ASP A 599 2.56 25.85 -10.20
C ASP A 599 3.93 25.72 -10.86
N ASP A 600 4.65 26.85 -10.83
CA ASP A 600 5.99 26.98 -11.37
C ASP A 600 6.75 28.12 -10.69
N TRP A 601 8.05 28.18 -10.92
CA TRP A 601 8.88 29.29 -10.47
C TRP A 601 8.61 30.61 -11.23
N GLY A 602 7.83 30.58 -12.31
CA GLY A 602 7.29 31.77 -12.99
C GLY A 602 6.34 32.57 -12.10
N THR A 603 5.59 31.89 -11.24
CA THR A 603 4.74 32.52 -10.21
C THR A 603 5.55 33.20 -9.11
N TYR A 604 6.79 32.74 -8.88
CA TYR A 604 7.70 33.23 -7.85
C TYR A 604 8.98 33.83 -8.43
N MET A 605 8.88 34.51 -9.58
CA MET A 605 10.03 35.13 -10.27
C MET A 605 10.86 36.05 -9.38
N HIS A 606 10.24 36.72 -8.39
CA HIS A 606 10.95 37.57 -7.43
C HIS A 606 11.96 36.78 -6.58
N GLU A 607 11.62 35.58 -6.14
CA GLU A 607 12.56 34.71 -5.42
C GLU A 607 13.58 34.09 -6.39
N ARG A 608 13.15 33.62 -7.57
CA ARG A 608 14.07 33.06 -8.59
C ARG A 608 15.18 34.04 -8.95
N GLN A 609 14.82 35.28 -9.24
CA GLN A 609 15.76 36.34 -9.60
C GLN A 609 16.65 36.72 -8.42
N ALA A 610 16.10 36.81 -7.21
CA ALA A 610 16.90 37.10 -6.02
C ALA A 610 17.94 36.00 -5.73
N ILE A 611 17.60 34.72 -5.92
CA ILE A 611 18.57 33.60 -5.84
C ILE A 611 19.68 33.80 -6.88
N GLN A 612 19.33 34.05 -8.14
CA GLN A 612 20.31 34.22 -9.23
C GLN A 612 21.24 35.41 -8.98
N SER A 613 20.69 36.55 -8.56
CA SER A 613 21.47 37.74 -8.18
C SER A 613 22.41 37.44 -7.01
N TRP A 614 21.91 36.82 -5.95
CA TRP A 614 22.70 36.49 -4.77
C TRP A 614 23.85 35.53 -5.08
N LEU A 615 23.61 34.51 -5.93
CA LEU A 615 24.66 33.60 -6.41
C LEU A 615 25.77 34.36 -7.13
N GLY A 616 25.42 35.31 -8.00
CA GLY A 616 26.37 36.16 -8.73
C GLY A 616 27.14 37.11 -7.80
N GLU A 617 26.47 37.76 -6.87
CA GLU A 617 27.07 38.68 -5.89
C GLU A 617 28.06 37.98 -4.96
N ASN A 618 27.81 36.73 -4.59
CA ASN A 618 28.67 35.93 -3.72
C ASN A 618 29.65 35.04 -4.49
N GLN A 619 29.69 35.17 -5.83
CA GLN A 619 30.57 34.40 -6.71
C GLN A 619 30.46 32.88 -6.47
N ILE A 620 29.24 32.38 -6.27
CA ILE A 620 28.98 30.95 -6.09
C ILE A 620 28.96 30.29 -7.47
N GLU A 621 30.07 29.64 -7.82
CA GLU A 621 30.26 28.99 -9.12
C GLU A 621 29.76 27.55 -9.14
N GLY A 622 29.57 27.02 -10.36
CA GLY A 622 29.26 25.61 -10.61
C GLY A 622 27.80 25.22 -10.33
N VAL A 623 26.87 26.18 -10.32
CA VAL A 623 25.47 25.95 -10.00
C VAL A 623 24.66 25.49 -11.22
N VAL A 624 23.90 24.42 -11.06
CA VAL A 624 22.92 23.93 -12.04
C VAL A 624 21.55 23.81 -11.38
N LEU A 625 20.50 24.22 -12.10
CA LEU A 625 19.12 24.12 -11.66
C LEU A 625 18.48 22.86 -12.23
N ILE A 626 17.79 22.08 -11.41
CA ILE A 626 17.11 20.85 -11.81
C ILE A 626 15.68 20.88 -11.27
N GLY A 627 14.70 20.58 -12.13
CA GLY A 627 13.27 20.55 -11.81
C GLY A 627 12.56 19.38 -12.50
N GLY A 628 11.36 19.05 -12.04
CA GLY A 628 10.47 18.00 -12.56
C GLY A 628 9.12 18.56 -13.02
N ASP A 629 8.03 17.96 -12.52
CA ASP A 629 6.62 18.37 -12.70
C ASP A 629 6.04 18.20 -14.13
N ILE A 630 6.63 18.82 -15.16
CA ILE A 630 5.96 19.07 -16.44
C ILE A 630 5.82 17.87 -17.42
N HIS A 631 6.19 16.66 -17.00
CA HIS A 631 6.10 15.42 -17.81
C HIS A 631 6.78 15.47 -19.20
N VAL A 632 7.81 16.31 -19.36
CA VAL A 632 8.58 16.47 -20.61
C VAL A 632 10.02 16.91 -20.31
N SER A 633 10.93 16.74 -21.27
CA SER A 633 12.32 17.22 -21.21
C SER A 633 12.65 18.15 -22.37
#